data_AF-B7VTP8-F1
#
_entry.id   AF-B7VTP8-F1
#
_cell.length_a   1.000
_cell.length_b   1.000
_cell.length_c   1.000
_cell.angle_alpha   90.00
_cell.angle_beta   90.00
_cell.angle_gamma   90.00
#
_symmetry.space_group_name_H-M   'P 1'
#
loop_
_entity.id
_entity.type
_entity.pdbx_description
1 polymer ?
#
loop_
_entity_poly.entity_id
_entity_poly.type
_entity_poly.pdbx_seq_one_letter_code
_entity_poly.pdbx_strand_id
1 'polypeptide(L)'
;MSKKPSDSKISEHKLIIGSGSKLAKAIAKNKWSSDLKKHPWYDSKCNTEKGGLQAHHIVTTESLDGHLWKLWREAYEYDINRANNGVMLPSSTIIACQVETHVHRSNHNRGLDYDTVLDKYWGGKAKPEEIPDEECEKLYSELRTYLKGVNKQIGEIKKRAEKKYYCKSSNKKEFTEDLDDAAEDIVDKLNSFHWTLSRFGKDYAPNSKIGCGGGHIESEKKSREECPHRLKITGTRHAIRNKLGKIMEPRKLEAGS
;
A
#
# COMPACT_ATOMS: atom_id res chain seq x y z
N MET A 1 50.84 29.50 -18.78
CA MET A 1 50.26 28.24 -18.26
C MET A 1 48.79 28.49 -17.93
N SER A 2 47.89 28.17 -18.85
CA SER A 2 46.45 28.35 -18.66
C SER A 2 45.88 27.16 -17.90
N LYS A 3 45.34 27.39 -16.69
CA LYS A 3 44.58 26.38 -15.94
C LYS A 3 43.29 26.09 -16.73
N LYS A 4 43.12 24.85 -17.18
CA LYS A 4 41.84 24.35 -17.70
C LYS A 4 40.77 24.45 -16.59
N PRO A 5 39.52 24.82 -16.91
CA PRO A 5 38.43 24.72 -15.94
C PRO A 5 38.24 23.25 -15.58
N SER A 6 38.06 22.96 -14.29
CA SER A 6 37.66 21.64 -13.83
C SER A 6 36.25 21.36 -14.37
N ASP A 7 36.12 20.36 -15.23
CA ASP A 7 34.83 19.77 -15.57
C ASP A 7 34.22 19.21 -14.29
N SER A 8 33.37 20.00 -13.63
CA SER A 8 32.46 19.48 -12.64
C SER A 8 31.57 18.48 -13.36
N LYS A 9 31.76 17.18 -13.10
CA LYS A 9 30.89 16.13 -13.61
C LYS A 9 29.44 16.55 -13.34
N ILE A 10 28.73 16.95 -14.39
CA ILE A 10 27.30 17.19 -14.33
C ILE A 10 26.71 15.82 -13.96
N SER A 11 26.26 15.69 -12.72
CA SER A 11 25.51 14.53 -12.28
C SER A 11 24.23 14.51 -13.09
N GLU A 12 24.15 13.63 -14.09
CA GLU A 12 22.87 13.32 -14.74
C GLU A 12 21.98 12.68 -13.68
N HIS A 13 21.10 13.48 -13.08
CA HIS A 13 19.98 12.95 -12.33
C HIS A 13 19.14 12.08 -13.27
N LYS A 14 18.73 10.89 -12.83
CA LYS A 14 17.98 9.94 -13.65
C LYS A 14 16.66 9.60 -12.98
N LEU A 15 15.58 9.66 -13.75
CA LEU A 15 14.29 9.14 -13.32
C LEU A 15 14.35 7.62 -13.01
N ILE A 16 14.01 7.25 -11.78
CA ILE A 16 13.95 5.85 -11.36
C ILE A 16 12.54 5.27 -11.58
N ILE A 17 12.37 4.32 -12.49
CA ILE A 17 11.05 3.70 -12.77
C ILE A 17 10.59 2.79 -11.62
N GLY A 18 9.29 2.84 -11.32
CA GLY A 18 8.65 2.00 -10.30
C GLY A 18 8.64 0.52 -10.66
N SER A 19 8.92 -0.34 -9.68
CA SER A 19 8.95 -1.79 -9.82
C SER A 19 8.66 -2.45 -8.49
N GLY A 20 7.54 -3.18 -8.39
CA GLY A 20 7.19 -3.91 -7.17
C GLY A 20 8.25 -4.93 -6.74
N SER A 21 9.06 -5.47 -7.66
CA SER A 21 10.18 -6.36 -7.30
C SER A 21 11.37 -5.60 -6.71
N LYS A 22 11.69 -4.40 -7.21
CA LYS A 22 12.73 -3.55 -6.58
C LYS A 22 12.28 -3.06 -5.22
N LEU A 23 11.02 -2.63 -5.11
CA LEU A 23 10.41 -2.22 -3.85
C LEU A 23 10.44 -3.35 -2.81
N ALA A 24 10.01 -4.57 -3.19
CA ALA A 24 10.05 -5.73 -2.30
C ALA A 24 11.46 -5.99 -1.75
N LYS A 25 12.51 -5.84 -2.58
CA LYS A 25 13.90 -5.98 -2.15
C LYS A 25 14.34 -4.86 -1.21
N ALA A 26 13.93 -3.62 -1.46
CA ALA A 26 14.23 -2.50 -0.59
C ALA A 26 13.59 -2.68 0.80
N ILE A 27 12.31 -3.09 0.84
CA ILE A 27 11.60 -3.40 2.08
C ILE A 27 12.29 -4.57 2.82
N ALA A 28 12.60 -5.66 2.10
CA ALA A 28 13.31 -6.81 2.67
C ALA A 28 14.65 -6.43 3.32
N LYS A 29 15.42 -5.57 2.65
CA LYS A 29 16.67 -5.03 3.17
C LYS A 29 16.45 -4.19 4.43
N ASN A 30 15.37 -3.41 4.48
CA ASN A 30 15.04 -2.52 5.59
C ASN A 30 14.69 -3.29 6.88
N LYS A 31 13.86 -4.34 6.81
CA LYS A 31 13.28 -4.98 8.01
C LYS A 31 13.64 -6.44 8.22
N TRP A 32 14.07 -7.16 7.19
CA TRP A 32 14.27 -8.62 7.25
C TRP A 32 15.66 -9.07 6.79
N SER A 33 16.66 -8.20 6.89
CA SER A 33 18.05 -8.52 6.50
C SER A 33 18.14 -9.09 5.08
N SER A 34 17.34 -8.54 4.15
CA SER A 34 17.23 -8.96 2.75
C SER A 34 16.58 -10.34 2.53
N ASP A 35 15.96 -10.94 3.54
CA ASP A 35 15.30 -12.25 3.43
C ASP A 35 13.80 -12.16 3.76
N LEU A 36 12.98 -12.02 2.72
CA LEU A 36 11.51 -11.99 2.85
C LEU A 36 10.92 -13.26 3.48
N LYS A 37 11.65 -14.38 3.55
CA LYS A 37 11.18 -15.59 4.24
C LYS A 37 11.00 -15.38 5.74
N LYS A 38 11.64 -14.35 6.30
CA LYS A 38 11.46 -13.93 7.70
C LYS A 38 10.20 -13.09 7.92
N HIS A 39 9.51 -12.68 6.85
CA HIS A 39 8.26 -11.94 6.98
C HIS A 39 7.21 -12.79 7.74
N PRO A 40 6.51 -12.24 8.76
CA PRO A 40 5.54 -12.98 9.56
C PRO A 40 4.40 -13.64 8.76
N TRP A 41 4.05 -13.05 7.63
CA TRP A 41 3.06 -13.55 6.67
C TRP A 41 3.63 -14.30 5.45
N TYR A 42 4.93 -14.64 5.43
CA TYR A 42 5.47 -15.49 4.36
C TYR A 42 4.83 -16.89 4.46
N ASP A 43 4.12 -17.34 3.42
CA ASP A 43 3.48 -18.66 3.39
C ASP A 43 4.51 -19.79 3.30
N SER A 44 4.53 -20.65 4.32
CA SER A 44 5.41 -21.83 4.37
C SER A 44 5.26 -22.76 3.17
N LYS A 45 4.06 -22.83 2.58
CA LYS A 45 3.74 -23.67 1.43
C LYS A 45 4.25 -23.09 0.11
N CYS A 46 4.55 -21.79 0.07
CA CYS A 46 5.13 -21.14 -1.11
C CYS A 46 6.65 -21.29 -1.12
N ASN A 47 7.18 -21.84 -2.21
CA ASN A 47 8.63 -21.96 -2.44
C ASN A 47 9.17 -20.87 -3.39
N THR A 48 8.66 -19.64 -3.26
CA THR A 48 9.08 -18.48 -4.07
C THR A 48 9.76 -17.43 -3.20
N GLU A 49 10.58 -16.55 -3.79
CA GLU A 49 11.28 -15.48 -3.04
C GLU A 49 10.33 -14.63 -2.17
N LYS A 50 9.10 -14.41 -2.64
CA LYS A 50 8.10 -13.56 -1.97
C LYS A 50 7.09 -14.33 -1.12
N GLY A 51 7.01 -15.67 -1.22
CA GLY A 51 6.17 -16.49 -0.34
C GLY A 51 4.69 -16.14 -0.28
N GLY A 52 4.07 -15.76 -1.40
CA GLY A 52 2.67 -15.33 -1.42
C GLY A 52 2.45 -13.89 -0.95
N LEU A 53 3.52 -13.07 -0.89
CA LEU A 53 3.47 -11.64 -0.64
C LEU A 53 3.76 -10.83 -1.91
N GLN A 54 3.28 -9.60 -1.95
CA GLN A 54 3.59 -8.62 -2.97
C GLN A 54 3.84 -7.26 -2.31
N ALA A 55 4.83 -6.53 -2.83
CA ALA A 55 5.04 -5.15 -2.42
C ALA A 55 4.06 -4.24 -3.14
N HIS A 56 3.47 -3.32 -2.40
CA HIS A 56 2.59 -2.28 -2.92
C HIS A 56 3.25 -0.92 -2.74
N HIS A 57 3.26 -0.09 -3.78
CA HIS A 57 3.68 1.31 -3.69
C HIS A 57 2.58 2.12 -3.01
N ILE A 58 2.87 2.71 -1.86
CA ILE A 58 1.89 3.48 -1.07
C ILE A 58 1.52 4.76 -1.84
N VAL A 59 2.48 5.66 -2.05
CA VAL A 59 2.33 6.70 -3.07
C VAL A 59 2.53 6.05 -4.43
N THR A 60 1.41 5.78 -5.10
CA THR A 60 1.35 4.91 -6.27
C THR A 60 2.23 5.40 -7.41
N THR A 61 2.66 4.45 -8.24
CA THR A 61 3.33 4.75 -9.51
C THR A 61 2.52 5.72 -10.37
N GLU A 62 1.21 5.53 -10.45
CA GLU A 62 0.26 6.31 -11.22
C GLU A 62 0.15 7.75 -10.69
N SER A 63 0.14 7.93 -9.37
CA SER A 63 0.16 9.25 -8.73
C SER A 63 1.41 10.05 -9.06
N LEU A 64 2.53 9.36 -9.35
CA LEU A 64 3.84 9.94 -9.60
C LEU A 64 4.32 9.78 -11.06
N ASP A 65 3.42 9.45 -12.00
CA ASP A 65 3.77 9.19 -13.42
C ASP A 65 3.54 10.40 -14.34
N GLY A 66 2.87 11.45 -13.84
CA GLY A 66 2.65 12.69 -14.60
C GLY A 66 3.96 13.38 -14.99
N HIS A 67 3.94 14.13 -16.09
CA HIS A 67 5.14 14.79 -16.64
C HIS A 67 5.90 15.62 -15.59
N LEU A 68 5.21 16.46 -14.83
CA LEU A 68 5.83 17.26 -13.77
C LEU A 68 6.38 16.41 -12.62
N TRP A 69 5.67 15.35 -12.21
CA TRP A 69 6.17 14.43 -11.19
C TRP A 69 7.45 13.72 -11.63
N LYS A 70 7.55 13.31 -12.89
CA LYS A 70 8.78 12.74 -13.45
C LYS A 70 9.94 13.74 -13.35
N LEU A 71 9.72 14.99 -13.76
CA LEU A 71 10.72 16.06 -13.66
C LEU A 71 11.15 16.32 -12.21
N TRP A 72 10.22 16.41 -11.27
CA TRP A 72 10.56 16.65 -9.86
C TRP A 72 11.28 15.48 -9.23
N ARG A 73 10.85 14.25 -9.51
CA ARG A 73 11.52 13.06 -8.98
C ARG A 73 12.93 12.90 -9.53
N GLU A 74 13.14 13.26 -10.79
CA GLU A 74 14.47 13.32 -11.37
C GLU A 74 15.30 14.42 -10.69
N ALA A 75 14.82 15.66 -10.67
CA ALA A 75 15.53 16.80 -10.10
C ALA A 75 15.87 16.64 -8.60
N TYR A 76 15.00 15.98 -7.84
CA TYR A 76 15.16 15.74 -6.40
C TYR A 76 15.62 14.32 -6.07
N GLU A 77 16.00 13.53 -7.08
CA GLU A 77 16.60 12.19 -6.93
C GLU A 77 15.74 11.21 -6.12
N TYR A 78 14.42 11.33 -6.24
CA TYR A 78 13.48 10.50 -5.50
C TYR A 78 13.38 9.09 -6.10
N ASP A 79 13.80 8.09 -5.31
CA ASP A 79 13.61 6.68 -5.62
C ASP A 79 12.21 6.21 -5.18
N ILE A 80 11.32 6.04 -6.15
CA ILE A 80 9.97 5.51 -5.90
C ILE A 80 9.98 4.08 -5.32
N ASN A 81 11.07 3.31 -5.49
CA ASN A 81 11.22 1.95 -4.98
C ASN A 81 11.83 1.88 -3.59
N ARG A 82 12.08 3.02 -2.94
CA ARG A 82 12.54 3.07 -1.56
C ARG A 82 11.58 2.36 -0.61
N ALA A 83 12.11 1.76 0.46
CA ALA A 83 11.32 0.98 1.41
C ALA A 83 10.13 1.77 1.98
N ASN A 84 10.35 3.01 2.41
CA ASN A 84 9.34 3.85 3.06
C ASN A 84 8.14 4.20 2.14
N ASN A 85 8.27 4.08 0.81
CA ASN A 85 7.13 4.23 -0.11
C ASN A 85 6.43 2.89 -0.39
N GLY A 86 6.63 1.87 0.43
CA GLY A 86 5.98 0.58 0.21
C GLY A 86 5.65 -0.21 1.46
N VAL A 87 4.79 -1.20 1.23
CA VAL A 87 4.35 -2.15 2.23
C VAL A 87 4.27 -3.55 1.62
N MET A 88 4.58 -4.58 2.40
CA MET A 88 4.37 -5.98 1.99
C MET A 88 2.97 -6.45 2.37
N LEU A 89 2.22 -6.96 1.39
CA LEU A 89 0.86 -7.44 1.56
C LEU A 89 0.69 -8.87 1.06
N PRO A 90 -0.25 -9.65 1.64
CA PRO A 90 -0.63 -10.94 1.07
C PRO A 90 -1.20 -10.79 -0.34
N SER A 91 -0.75 -11.63 -1.26
CA SER A 91 -1.42 -11.83 -2.55
C SER A 91 -2.43 -12.99 -2.51
N SER A 92 -2.50 -13.72 -1.41
CA SER A 92 -3.50 -14.77 -1.16
C SER A 92 -4.67 -14.21 -0.38
N THR A 93 -5.90 -14.38 -0.89
CA THR A 93 -7.12 -13.91 -0.22
C THR A 93 -7.35 -14.61 1.11
N ILE A 94 -7.00 -15.90 1.23
CA ILE A 94 -7.16 -16.63 2.50
C ILE A 94 -6.14 -16.20 3.55
N ILE A 95 -4.93 -15.80 3.14
CA ILE A 95 -3.94 -15.21 4.06
C ILE A 95 -4.44 -13.85 4.51
N ALA A 96 -4.83 -12.97 3.57
CA ALA A 96 -5.40 -11.66 3.89
C ALA A 96 -6.61 -11.76 4.82
N CYS A 97 -7.49 -12.74 4.60
CA CYS A 97 -8.64 -13.04 5.45
C CYS A 97 -8.22 -13.50 6.85
N GLN A 98 -7.20 -14.36 6.97
CA GLN A 98 -6.70 -14.85 8.26
C GLN A 98 -6.04 -13.75 9.09
N VAL A 99 -5.21 -12.91 8.45
CA VAL A 99 -4.42 -11.88 9.13
C VAL A 99 -5.11 -10.52 9.12
N GLU A 100 -6.36 -10.47 8.67
CA GLU A 100 -7.26 -9.31 8.73
C GLU A 100 -6.66 -8.05 8.11
N THR A 101 -6.05 -8.19 6.93
CA THR A 101 -5.33 -7.13 6.23
C THR A 101 -5.69 -7.05 4.75
N HIS A 102 -5.28 -5.98 4.08
CA HIS A 102 -5.52 -5.79 2.65
C HIS A 102 -4.90 -6.90 1.79
N VAL A 103 -5.62 -7.33 0.76
CA VAL A 103 -5.08 -8.22 -0.26
C VAL A 103 -4.51 -7.40 -1.42
N HIS A 104 -3.33 -7.78 -1.90
CA HIS A 104 -2.73 -7.22 -3.10
C HIS A 104 -2.93 -8.18 -4.29
N ARG A 105 -4.00 -7.94 -5.06
CA ARG A 105 -4.41 -8.77 -6.22
C ARG A 105 -4.73 -7.98 -7.48
N SER A 106 -4.81 -6.65 -7.38
CA SER A 106 -5.27 -5.77 -8.45
C SER A 106 -4.28 -4.66 -8.75
N ASN A 107 -4.49 -4.00 -9.88
CA ASN A 107 -3.89 -2.71 -10.17
C ASN A 107 -4.45 -1.65 -9.19
N HIS A 108 -3.75 -0.52 -9.04
CA HIS A 108 -4.01 0.51 -8.02
C HIS A 108 -5.32 1.33 -8.23
N ASN A 109 -6.26 0.85 -9.07
CA ASN A 109 -7.41 1.62 -9.55
C ASN A 109 -8.77 1.18 -8.98
N ARG A 110 -8.82 0.15 -8.14
CA ARG A 110 -10.09 -0.35 -7.58
C ARG A 110 -10.26 -0.08 -6.09
N GLY A 111 -9.21 0.33 -5.38
CA GLY A 111 -9.34 0.76 -4.00
C GLY A 111 -10.26 1.97 -3.82
N LEU A 112 -10.94 2.06 -2.68
CA LEU A 112 -11.84 3.15 -2.32
C LEU A 112 -11.28 4.00 -1.17
N ASP A 113 -11.61 5.29 -1.20
CA ASP A 113 -11.47 6.24 -0.10
C ASP A 113 -12.85 6.37 0.56
N TYR A 114 -12.98 5.88 1.81
CA TYR A 114 -14.24 5.92 2.55
C TYR A 114 -14.42 7.16 3.44
N ASP A 115 -13.47 8.12 3.45
CA ASP A 115 -13.43 9.22 4.42
C ASP A 115 -14.78 9.96 4.55
N THR A 116 -15.50 10.15 3.43
CA THR A 116 -16.79 10.87 3.40
C THR A 116 -17.98 10.09 3.97
N VAL A 117 -17.84 8.78 4.17
CA VAL A 117 -18.91 7.91 4.69
C VAL A 117 -18.55 7.27 6.04
N LEU A 118 -17.34 7.51 6.56
CA LEU A 118 -16.88 6.96 7.83
C LEU A 118 -17.82 7.35 8.97
N ASP A 119 -18.23 8.61 9.09
CA ASP A 119 -19.10 9.02 10.20
C ASP A 119 -20.45 8.30 10.20
N LYS A 120 -21.00 8.05 9.00
CA LYS A 120 -22.27 7.33 8.82
C LYS A 120 -22.16 5.87 9.26
N TYR A 121 -21.08 5.18 8.88
CA TYR A 121 -20.96 3.74 9.08
C TYR A 121 -20.16 3.37 10.33
N TRP A 122 -19.13 4.12 10.66
CA TRP A 122 -18.14 3.84 11.71
C TRP A 122 -18.08 4.92 12.81
N GLY A 123 -18.59 6.13 12.57
CA GLY A 123 -18.55 7.26 13.50
C GLY A 123 -19.23 6.97 14.83
N GLY A 124 -18.46 7.07 15.93
CA GLY A 124 -18.96 6.90 17.30
C GLY A 124 -19.42 5.48 17.67
N LYS A 125 -19.27 4.50 16.78
CA LYS A 125 -19.69 3.11 17.03
C LYS A 125 -18.56 2.33 17.69
N ALA A 126 -18.92 1.45 18.62
CA ALA A 126 -17.99 0.54 19.26
C ALA A 126 -17.31 -0.42 18.27
N LYS A 127 -17.93 -0.65 17.09
CA LYS A 127 -17.41 -1.49 16.01
C LYS A 127 -17.78 -0.89 14.65
N PRO A 128 -16.85 -0.86 13.67
CA PRO A 128 -17.15 -0.56 12.28
C PRO A 128 -18.26 -1.47 11.73
N GLU A 129 -19.35 -0.89 11.21
CA GLU A 129 -20.36 -1.63 10.45
C GLU A 129 -19.88 -1.94 9.03
N GLU A 130 -20.45 -2.96 8.42
CA GLU A 130 -20.20 -3.24 7.01
C GLU A 130 -20.75 -2.10 6.14
N ILE A 131 -19.92 -1.59 5.22
CA ILE A 131 -20.33 -0.60 4.24
C ILE A 131 -21.02 -1.35 3.09
N PRO A 132 -22.30 -1.06 2.77
CA PRO A 132 -23.03 -1.74 1.69
C PRO A 132 -22.36 -1.57 0.32
N ASP A 133 -22.55 -2.55 -0.57
CA ASP A 133 -22.03 -2.48 -1.93
C ASP A 133 -22.62 -1.29 -2.72
N GLU A 134 -23.89 -0.93 -2.49
CA GLU A 134 -24.54 0.24 -3.08
C GLU A 134 -23.81 1.57 -2.73
N GLU A 135 -23.34 1.71 -1.49
CA GLU A 135 -22.54 2.88 -1.08
C GLU A 135 -21.16 2.85 -1.75
N CYS A 136 -20.58 1.65 -1.95
CA CYS A 136 -19.32 1.53 -2.70
C CYS A 136 -19.48 1.95 -4.17
N GLU A 137 -20.57 1.57 -4.83
CA GLU A 137 -20.87 2.01 -6.20
C GLU A 137 -21.05 3.52 -6.30
N LYS A 138 -21.69 4.13 -5.29
CA LYS A 138 -21.78 5.59 -5.18
C LYS A 138 -20.42 6.25 -5.02
N LEU A 139 -19.54 5.72 -4.18
CA LEU A 139 -18.18 6.24 -4.04
C LEU A 139 -17.39 6.15 -5.36
N TYR A 140 -17.58 5.09 -6.14
CA TYR A 140 -16.99 5.02 -7.48
C TYR A 140 -17.53 6.09 -8.44
N SER A 141 -18.84 6.34 -8.45
CA SER A 141 -19.44 7.36 -9.32
C SER A 141 -19.00 8.78 -8.92
N GLU A 142 -18.71 9.00 -7.64
CA GLU A 142 -18.14 10.25 -7.11
C GLU A 142 -16.60 10.34 -7.24
N LEU A 143 -15.96 9.35 -7.87
CA LEU A 143 -14.50 9.27 -8.02
C LEU A 143 -13.74 9.28 -6.68
N ARG A 144 -14.32 8.69 -5.62
CA ARG A 144 -13.70 8.50 -4.30
C ARG A 144 -12.84 7.24 -4.27
N THR A 145 -11.84 7.19 -5.14
CA THR A 145 -10.91 6.06 -5.22
C THR A 145 -9.66 6.30 -4.39
N TYR A 146 -9.00 5.23 -3.96
CA TYR A 146 -7.69 5.27 -3.32
C TYR A 146 -6.71 6.16 -4.09
N LEU A 147 -6.62 5.97 -5.42
CA LEU A 147 -5.76 6.78 -6.28
C LEU A 147 -6.07 8.28 -6.20
N LYS A 148 -7.35 8.65 -6.12
CA LYS A 148 -7.78 10.05 -5.98
C LYS A 148 -7.46 10.58 -4.59
N GLY A 149 -7.65 9.77 -3.55
CA GLY A 149 -7.22 10.07 -2.19
C GLY A 149 -5.71 10.35 -2.12
N VAL A 150 -4.88 9.45 -2.65
CA VAL A 150 -3.42 9.60 -2.70
C VAL A 150 -3.03 10.90 -3.41
N ASN A 151 -3.62 11.18 -4.59
CA ASN A 151 -3.36 12.41 -5.34
C ASN A 151 -3.73 13.68 -4.55
N LYS A 152 -4.78 13.62 -3.72
CA LYS A 152 -5.16 14.71 -2.82
C LYS A 152 -4.13 14.86 -1.69
N GLN A 153 -3.70 13.77 -1.06
CA GLN A 153 -2.71 13.77 0.03
C GLN A 153 -1.39 14.42 -0.40
N ILE A 154 -0.89 14.08 -1.60
CA ILE A 154 0.36 14.64 -2.12
C ILE A 154 0.19 16.02 -2.80
N GLY A 155 -1.01 16.62 -2.71
CA GLY A 155 -1.33 17.88 -3.37
C GLY A 155 -0.50 19.07 -2.89
N GLU A 156 -0.21 19.15 -1.59
CA GLU A 156 0.65 20.21 -1.03
C GLU A 156 2.12 20.02 -1.43
N ILE A 157 2.60 18.76 -1.50
CA ILE A 157 3.95 18.43 -1.98
C ILE A 157 4.11 18.91 -3.43
N LYS A 158 3.10 18.66 -4.27
CA LYS A 158 3.04 19.17 -5.64
C LYS A 158 3.13 20.70 -5.68
N LYS A 159 2.32 21.41 -4.88
CA LYS A 159 2.34 22.89 -4.83
C LYS A 159 3.72 23.43 -4.39
N ARG A 160 4.36 22.78 -3.41
CA ARG A 160 5.73 23.14 -2.97
C ARG A 160 6.74 22.94 -4.10
N ALA A 161 6.64 21.83 -4.85
CA ALA A 161 7.52 21.56 -5.99
C ALA A 161 7.35 22.58 -7.13
N GLU A 162 6.11 22.95 -7.46
CA GLU A 162 5.79 24.00 -8.44
C GLU A 162 6.38 25.36 -8.05
N LYS A 163 6.36 25.68 -6.75
CA LYS A 163 6.97 26.91 -6.19
C LYS A 163 8.49 26.83 -6.03
N LYS A 164 9.15 25.78 -6.54
CA LYS A 164 10.60 25.54 -6.45
C LYS A 164 11.13 25.52 -5.00
N TYR A 165 10.27 25.16 -4.04
CA TYR A 165 10.62 25.15 -2.62
C TYR A 165 11.82 24.22 -2.33
N TYR A 166 11.82 23.03 -2.90
CA TYR A 166 12.87 22.02 -2.71
C TYR A 166 14.17 22.30 -3.50
N CYS A 167 14.18 23.28 -4.40
CA CYS A 167 15.40 23.69 -5.11
C CYS A 167 16.41 24.40 -4.19
N LYS A 168 15.97 24.85 -3.02
CA LYS A 168 16.86 25.43 -2.00
C LYS A 168 17.73 24.32 -1.43
N SER A 169 19.04 24.56 -1.33
CA SER A 169 20.01 23.56 -0.83
C SER A 169 19.68 23.04 0.57
N SER A 170 19.09 23.89 1.43
CA SER A 170 18.61 23.52 2.76
C SER A 170 17.47 22.50 2.74
N ASN A 171 16.72 22.40 1.63
CA ASN A 171 15.44 21.68 1.55
C ASN A 171 15.51 20.46 0.61
N LYS A 172 16.71 20.10 0.14
CA LYS A 172 16.87 19.03 -0.86
C LYS A 172 16.32 17.67 -0.39
N LYS A 173 16.42 17.39 0.92
CA LYS A 173 15.90 16.16 1.52
C LYS A 173 14.40 16.20 1.77
N GLU A 174 13.83 17.40 1.94
CA GLU A 174 12.43 17.59 2.33
C GLU A 174 11.45 17.03 1.29
N PHE A 175 11.79 17.01 0.00
CA PHE A 175 10.91 16.37 -1.01
C PHE A 175 10.70 14.88 -0.73
N THR A 176 11.77 14.22 -0.28
CA THR A 176 11.78 12.79 0.03
C THR A 176 11.15 12.52 1.40
N GLU A 177 11.32 13.42 2.36
CA GLU A 177 10.71 13.35 3.69
C GLU A 177 9.19 13.60 3.60
N ASP A 178 8.76 14.65 2.91
CA ASP A 178 7.33 14.95 2.71
C ASP A 178 6.57 13.78 2.03
N LEU A 179 7.21 13.07 1.09
CA LEU A 179 6.64 11.89 0.46
C LEU A 179 6.60 10.66 1.38
N ASP A 180 7.54 10.55 2.32
CA ASP A 180 7.49 9.52 3.37
C ASP A 180 6.38 9.79 4.37
N ASP A 181 6.29 11.02 4.85
CA ASP A 181 5.24 11.44 5.78
C ASP A 181 3.86 11.18 5.16
N ALA A 182 3.69 11.51 3.87
CA ALA A 182 2.47 11.19 3.14
C ALA A 182 2.23 9.67 3.02
N ALA A 183 3.27 8.86 2.85
CA ALA A 183 3.14 7.40 2.80
C ALA A 183 2.74 6.82 4.17
N GLU A 184 3.31 7.32 5.26
CA GLU A 184 2.97 6.95 6.64
C GLU A 184 1.50 7.29 6.94
N ASP A 185 1.05 8.51 6.61
CA ASP A 185 -0.35 8.93 6.74
C ASP A 185 -1.32 8.00 5.98
N ILE A 186 -0.92 7.58 4.77
CA ILE A 186 -1.73 6.67 3.95
C ILE A 186 -1.76 5.27 4.59
N VAL A 187 -0.63 4.78 5.11
CA VAL A 187 -0.57 3.50 5.82
C VAL A 187 -1.49 3.49 7.04
N ASP A 188 -1.59 4.61 7.76
CA ASP A 188 -2.54 4.74 8.87
C ASP A 188 -3.99 4.61 8.40
N LYS A 189 -4.34 5.22 7.26
CA LYS A 189 -5.67 5.04 6.64
C LYS A 189 -5.92 3.62 6.16
N LEU A 190 -4.89 2.90 5.71
CA LEU A 190 -4.99 1.48 5.36
C LEU A 190 -5.18 0.62 6.61
N ASN A 191 -4.44 0.88 7.68
CA ASN A 191 -4.57 0.17 8.96
C ASN A 191 -5.96 0.31 9.57
N SER A 192 -6.58 1.49 9.46
CA SER A 192 -7.94 1.73 9.91
C SER A 192 -9.02 1.30 8.90
N PHE A 193 -8.62 0.80 7.72
CA PHE A 193 -9.49 0.50 6.58
C PHE A 193 -10.31 1.71 6.08
N HIS A 194 -9.96 2.94 6.49
CA HIS A 194 -10.54 4.15 5.92
C HIS A 194 -10.35 4.16 4.41
N TRP A 195 -9.18 3.70 3.96
CA TRP A 195 -8.90 3.46 2.56
C TRP A 195 -8.65 1.97 2.31
N THR A 196 -8.97 1.50 1.10
CA THR A 196 -8.74 0.12 0.66
C THR A 196 -7.96 0.08 -0.64
N LEU A 197 -7.30 -1.04 -0.92
CA LEU A 197 -6.46 -1.21 -2.12
C LEU A 197 -7.15 -1.99 -3.26
N SER A 198 -8.19 -2.75 -2.94
CA SER A 198 -8.97 -3.55 -3.90
C SER A 198 -10.46 -3.21 -3.81
N ARG A 199 -11.23 -3.59 -4.85
CA ARG A 199 -12.69 -3.37 -4.92
C ARG A 199 -13.42 -3.90 -3.70
N PHE A 200 -12.99 -5.06 -3.20
CA PHE A 200 -13.60 -5.73 -2.06
C PHE A 200 -12.68 -5.70 -0.83
N GLY A 201 -11.79 -4.70 -0.75
CA GLY A 201 -10.83 -4.56 0.34
C GLY A 201 -11.51 -4.45 1.71
N LYS A 202 -12.70 -3.83 1.76
CA LYS A 202 -13.49 -3.69 3.00
C LYS A 202 -13.81 -5.02 3.68
N ASP A 203 -13.90 -6.11 2.93
CA ASP A 203 -14.22 -7.43 3.50
C ASP A 203 -13.09 -8.00 4.36
N TYR A 204 -11.87 -7.51 4.13
CA TYR A 204 -10.71 -7.97 4.87
C TYR A 204 -10.52 -7.20 6.18
N ALA A 205 -11.34 -6.19 6.45
CA ALA A 205 -11.34 -5.50 7.74
C ALA A 205 -11.58 -6.49 8.91
N PRO A 206 -10.94 -6.31 10.07
CA PRO A 206 -11.05 -7.20 11.23
C PRO A 206 -12.47 -7.62 11.62
N ASN A 207 -13.45 -6.73 11.47
CA ASN A 207 -14.84 -7.00 11.88
C ASN A 207 -15.75 -7.47 10.74
N SER A 208 -15.26 -7.53 9.51
CA SER A 208 -16.07 -8.04 8.41
C SER A 208 -16.19 -9.55 8.47
N LYS A 209 -17.43 -10.04 8.34
CA LYS A 209 -17.72 -11.47 8.29
C LYS A 209 -17.42 -12.08 6.92
N ILE A 210 -17.33 -11.27 5.87
CA ILE A 210 -17.14 -11.76 4.49
C ILE A 210 -15.72 -12.25 4.28
N GLY A 211 -14.69 -11.46 4.60
CA GLY A 211 -13.29 -11.87 4.37
C GLY A 211 -13.02 -12.28 2.91
N CYS A 212 -12.59 -13.52 2.72
CA CYS A 212 -12.38 -14.10 1.38
C CYS A 212 -13.64 -14.73 0.75
N GLY A 213 -14.80 -14.70 1.43
CA GLY A 213 -16.04 -15.34 0.95
C GLY A 213 -15.93 -16.85 0.80
N GLY A 214 -15.04 -17.50 1.56
CA GLY A 214 -14.73 -18.93 1.42
C GLY A 214 -13.90 -19.28 0.16
N GLY A 215 -13.46 -18.29 -0.63
CA GLY A 215 -12.80 -18.50 -1.92
C GLY A 215 -11.40 -17.90 -2.07
N HIS A 216 -10.89 -18.00 -3.30
CA HIS A 216 -9.54 -17.56 -3.69
C HIS A 216 -9.52 -16.43 -4.74
N ILE A 217 -10.67 -15.79 -4.94
CA ILE A 217 -10.92 -14.82 -6.01
C ILE A 217 -11.09 -13.43 -5.40
N GLU A 218 -10.38 -12.45 -5.95
CA GLU A 218 -10.53 -11.03 -5.63
C GLU A 218 -10.87 -10.28 -6.93
N SER A 219 -12.12 -10.43 -7.37
CA SER A 219 -12.69 -9.79 -8.56
C SER A 219 -14.21 -9.77 -8.43
N GLU A 220 -14.94 -9.26 -9.42
CA GLU A 220 -16.42 -9.21 -9.42
C GLU A 220 -17.08 -10.60 -9.28
N LYS A 221 -16.32 -11.69 -9.46
CA LYS A 221 -16.77 -13.06 -9.23
C LYS A 221 -16.58 -13.54 -7.79
N LYS A 222 -16.06 -12.69 -6.90
CA LYS A 222 -15.85 -13.02 -5.49
C LYS A 222 -17.19 -13.30 -4.82
N SER A 223 -17.29 -14.43 -4.12
CA SER A 223 -18.44 -14.70 -3.24
C SER A 223 -18.52 -13.65 -2.13
N ARG A 224 -19.72 -13.14 -1.90
CA ARG A 224 -20.03 -12.18 -0.83
C ARG A 224 -20.58 -12.88 0.43
N GLU A 225 -20.55 -14.21 0.48
CA GLU A 225 -21.00 -14.96 1.65
C GLU A 225 -20.08 -14.74 2.86
N GLU A 226 -20.62 -14.91 4.06
CA GLU A 226 -19.84 -14.87 5.29
C GLU A 226 -18.82 -16.02 5.29
N CYS A 227 -17.53 -15.69 5.48
CA CYS A 227 -16.48 -16.70 5.53
C CYS A 227 -16.54 -17.48 6.86
N PRO A 228 -16.59 -18.82 6.83
CA PRO A 228 -16.63 -19.65 8.04
C PRO A 228 -15.47 -19.39 9.03
N HIS A 229 -14.28 -19.01 8.52
CA HIS A 229 -13.17 -18.60 9.37
C HIS A 229 -13.47 -17.33 10.16
N ARG A 230 -14.08 -16.33 9.53
CA ARG A 230 -14.47 -15.06 10.16
C ARG A 230 -15.60 -15.24 11.17
N LEU A 231 -16.52 -16.15 10.87
CA LEU A 231 -17.59 -16.58 11.78
C LEU A 231 -17.08 -17.42 12.96
N LYS A 232 -15.79 -17.80 12.97
CA LYS A 232 -15.18 -18.64 14.00
C LYS A 232 -15.90 -19.99 14.15
N ILE A 233 -16.45 -20.51 13.05
CA ILE A 233 -17.06 -21.84 13.03
C ILE A 233 -15.95 -22.88 13.27
N THR A 234 -16.23 -23.83 14.16
CA THR A 234 -15.27 -24.87 14.54
C THR A 234 -14.94 -25.77 13.35
N GLY A 235 -13.65 -26.07 13.14
CA GLY A 235 -13.18 -26.93 12.04
C GLY A 235 -13.00 -26.24 10.69
N THR A 236 -13.43 -24.98 10.55
CA THR A 236 -13.37 -24.23 9.27
C THR A 236 -12.45 -23.01 9.34
N ARG A 237 -11.64 -22.89 10.38
CA ARG A 237 -10.71 -21.76 10.54
C ARG A 237 -9.53 -21.93 9.58
N HIS A 238 -9.16 -20.86 8.90
CA HIS A 238 -7.84 -20.78 8.30
C HIS A 238 -6.78 -21.04 9.37
N ALA A 239 -5.84 -21.92 9.08
CA ALA A 239 -4.73 -22.30 9.95
C ALA A 239 -3.41 -22.23 9.16
N ILE A 240 -3.26 -21.16 8.36
CA ILE A 240 -2.10 -20.93 7.52
C ILE A 240 -0.93 -20.57 8.42
N ARG A 241 0.20 -21.23 8.19
CA ARG A 241 1.42 -21.09 8.97
C ARG A 241 2.51 -20.41 8.16
N ASN A 242 3.26 -19.56 8.83
CA ASN A 242 4.43 -18.93 8.25
C ASN A 242 5.61 -19.89 8.15
N LYS A 243 6.73 -19.43 7.58
CA LYS A 243 7.92 -20.27 7.36
C LYS A 243 8.50 -20.88 8.65
N LEU A 244 8.24 -20.27 9.81
CA LEU A 244 8.65 -20.77 11.13
C LEU A 244 7.63 -21.74 11.75
N GLY A 245 6.60 -22.14 11.01
CA GLY A 245 5.54 -23.03 11.49
C GLY A 245 4.54 -22.37 12.43
N LYS A 246 4.60 -21.05 12.64
CA LYS A 246 3.65 -20.31 13.50
C LYS A 246 2.39 -19.95 12.71
N ILE A 247 1.22 -20.02 13.33
CA ILE A 247 -0.02 -19.49 12.74
C ILE A 247 0.18 -18.01 12.47
N MET A 248 -0.19 -17.55 11.27
CA MET A 248 -0.10 -16.14 10.93
C MET A 248 -1.17 -15.35 11.66
N GLU A 249 -0.77 -14.26 12.31
CA GLU A 249 -1.64 -13.39 13.09
C GLU A 249 -1.73 -11.98 12.45
N PRO A 250 -2.77 -11.20 12.78
CA PRO A 250 -2.87 -9.81 12.37
C PRO A 250 -1.69 -8.97 12.88
N ARG A 251 -1.28 -8.00 12.07
CA ARG A 251 -0.29 -6.98 12.46
C ARG A 251 -0.60 -5.68 11.72
N LYS A 252 -0.21 -4.56 12.32
CA LYS A 252 -0.24 -3.27 11.65
C LYS A 252 0.73 -3.25 10.46
N LEU A 253 0.28 -2.63 9.39
CA LEU A 253 1.12 -2.20 8.28
C LEU A 253 2.02 -1.06 8.77
N GLU A 254 3.25 -1.03 8.27
CA GLU A 254 4.22 0.03 8.51
C GLU A 254 4.80 0.44 7.15
N ALA A 255 5.07 1.73 6.95
CA ALA A 255 5.85 2.17 5.80
C ALA A 255 7.25 1.55 5.87
N GLY A 256 7.67 0.89 4.78
CA GLY A 256 8.91 0.11 4.76
C GLY A 256 8.89 -1.14 5.62
N SER A 257 7.68 -1.64 5.96
CA SER A 257 7.27 -2.79 6.80
C SER A 257 8.24 -3.94 6.92
#